data_AF-A0A354HWB9-F1
#
_entry.id   AF-A0A354HWB9-F1
#
_cell.length_a   1.000
_cell.length_b   1.000
_cell.length_c   1.000
_cell.angle_alpha   90.00
_cell.angle_beta   90.00
_cell.angle_gamma   90.00
#
_symmetry.space_group_name_H-M   'P 1'
#
loop_
_entity.id
_entity.type
_entity.pdbx_description
1 polymer ?
#
loop_
_entity_poly.entity_id
_entity_poly.type
_entity_poly.pdbx_seq_one_letter_code
_entity_poly.pdbx_strand_id
1 'polypeptide(L)'
;MIEEPNNLHAEDFKNTIEPSRETLDSLEMIAPHEIDEIKDLGSVIEIADSLFHTILNNDSYVFEQNTHIVSSRASMEKFTVYVSNPLPLMPEDEQKMFFKAKFGSEVVDLINQHSTKDYKISTGTTYLCHWDVMMHYVNLSSNQNLGVTNSPKCALHPDTKSSYLKRGYKTEKKLQNDGTSIMYLYSFQLDIMRKDTNKPTIVLSKKYPRLLDSPYNGYEFNYGILTR
;
A
#
# COMPACT_ATOMS: atom_id res chain seq x y z
N MET A 1 -12.39 -23.57 -30.40
CA MET A 1 -13.03 -22.89 -29.25
C MET A 1 -12.17 -21.69 -28.96
N ILE A 2 -12.73 -20.49 -29.13
CA ILE A 2 -12.06 -19.24 -28.83
C ILE A 2 -12.24 -19.05 -27.33
N GLU A 3 -11.14 -19.06 -26.57
CA GLU A 3 -11.17 -18.71 -25.15
C GLU A 3 -11.64 -17.26 -25.03
N GLU A 4 -12.75 -17.05 -24.33
CA GLU A 4 -13.24 -15.71 -24.00
C GLU A 4 -12.19 -15.00 -23.14
N PRO A 5 -11.88 -13.72 -23.40
CA PRO A 5 -10.96 -12.96 -22.57
C PRO A 5 -11.59 -12.78 -21.19
N ASN A 6 -10.84 -13.20 -20.16
CA ASN A 6 -11.15 -12.97 -18.75
C ASN A 6 -11.70 -11.55 -18.54
N ASN A 7 -12.96 -11.47 -18.11
CA ASN A 7 -13.65 -10.24 -17.74
C ASN A 7 -12.95 -9.60 -16.52
N LEU A 8 -12.01 -8.70 -16.79
CA LEU A 8 -11.27 -7.90 -15.80
C LEU A 8 -12.07 -6.72 -15.22
N HIS A 9 -13.40 -6.68 -15.36
CA HIS A 9 -14.10 -5.39 -15.47
C HIS A 9 -15.09 -4.98 -14.36
N ALA A 10 -15.29 -5.77 -13.30
CA ALA A 10 -16.26 -5.38 -12.26
C ALA A 10 -15.76 -5.48 -10.81
N GLU A 11 -14.82 -6.38 -10.51
CA GLU A 11 -14.33 -6.56 -9.13
C GLU A 11 -13.20 -5.59 -8.76
N ASP A 12 -12.42 -5.13 -9.75
CA ASP A 12 -11.30 -4.19 -9.55
C ASP A 12 -11.75 -2.80 -9.05
N PHE A 13 -13.03 -2.44 -9.22
CA PHE A 13 -13.58 -1.12 -8.84
C PHE A 13 -14.35 -1.11 -7.51
N LYS A 14 -14.58 -2.26 -6.86
CA LYS A 14 -15.41 -2.31 -5.64
C LYS A 14 -14.76 -1.65 -4.43
N ASN A 15 -13.45 -1.39 -4.49
CA ASN A 15 -12.66 -0.82 -3.39
C ASN A 15 -11.97 0.49 -3.78
N THR A 16 -12.38 1.15 -4.86
CA THR A 16 -11.81 2.45 -5.25
C THR A 16 -12.39 3.53 -4.35
N ILE A 17 -11.55 4.19 -3.57
CA ILE A 17 -11.94 5.29 -2.69
C ILE A 17 -12.07 6.52 -3.57
N GLU A 18 -13.24 7.17 -3.62
CA GLU A 18 -13.41 8.40 -4.39
C GLU A 18 -13.23 9.63 -3.48
N PRO A 19 -12.48 10.65 -3.92
CA PRO A 19 -12.27 11.86 -3.13
C PRO A 19 -13.58 12.60 -2.96
N SER A 20 -13.77 13.21 -1.79
CA SER A 20 -14.87 14.14 -1.59
C SER A 20 -14.70 15.41 -2.44
N ARG A 21 -15.78 16.19 -2.60
CA ARG A 21 -15.69 17.46 -3.31
C ARG A 21 -14.73 18.45 -2.64
N GLU A 22 -14.74 18.51 -1.31
CA GLU A 22 -13.82 19.35 -0.52
C GLU A 22 -12.36 18.94 -0.75
N THR A 23 -12.10 17.63 -0.85
CA THR A 23 -10.78 17.10 -1.18
C THR A 23 -10.33 17.55 -2.57
N LEU A 24 -11.20 17.43 -3.57
CA LEU A 24 -10.90 17.89 -4.93
C LEU A 24 -10.60 19.39 -4.97
N ASP A 25 -11.42 20.20 -4.31
CA ASP A 25 -11.23 21.66 -4.23
C ASP A 25 -9.87 21.99 -3.56
N SER A 26 -9.47 21.25 -2.52
CA SER A 26 -8.16 21.44 -1.88
C SER A 26 -6.98 21.07 -2.78
N LEU A 27 -7.16 20.07 -3.65
CA LEU A 27 -6.14 19.58 -4.57
C LEU A 27 -6.00 20.46 -5.81
N GLU A 28 -7.02 21.21 -6.21
CA GLU A 28 -6.94 22.19 -7.31
C GLU A 28 -5.79 23.19 -7.11
N MET A 29 -5.50 23.55 -5.86
CA MET A 29 -4.46 24.52 -5.51
C MET A 29 -3.05 23.91 -5.38
N ILE A 30 -2.92 22.59 -5.47
CA ILE A 30 -1.65 21.87 -5.24
C ILE A 30 -0.97 21.59 -6.59
N ALA A 31 0.31 21.95 -6.68
CA ALA A 31 1.15 21.61 -7.83
C ALA A 31 1.41 20.10 -7.86
N PRO A 32 1.40 19.46 -9.05
CA PRO A 32 1.68 18.03 -9.14
C PRO A 32 3.14 17.74 -8.80
N HIS A 33 3.37 16.62 -8.12
CA HIS A 33 4.69 16.04 -7.98
C HIS A 33 5.17 15.49 -9.33
N GLU A 34 6.41 15.77 -9.71
CA GLU A 34 7.05 15.18 -10.88
C GLU A 34 7.78 13.92 -10.40
N ILE A 35 7.37 12.74 -10.90
CA ILE A 35 7.90 11.42 -10.54
C ILE A 35 8.57 10.83 -11.79
N ASP A 36 9.84 11.13 -12.00
CA ASP A 36 10.58 10.71 -13.19
C ASP A 36 11.06 9.26 -13.06
N GLU A 37 11.46 8.87 -11.85
CA GLU A 37 11.92 7.53 -11.46
C GLU A 37 11.16 7.01 -10.22
N ILE A 38 11.26 5.71 -9.92
CA ILE A 38 10.55 5.10 -8.78
C ILE A 38 11.03 5.65 -7.43
N LYS A 39 12.32 5.96 -7.26
CA LYS A 39 12.82 6.64 -6.05
C LYS A 39 12.13 7.98 -5.76
N ASP A 40 11.61 8.67 -6.76
CA ASP A 40 11.01 10.00 -6.55
C ASP A 40 9.71 9.90 -5.73
N LEU A 41 9.05 8.73 -5.76
CA LEU A 41 7.93 8.40 -4.88
C LEU A 41 8.32 8.44 -3.40
N GLY A 42 9.61 8.28 -3.05
CA GLY A 42 10.07 8.29 -1.67
C GLY A 42 9.69 9.58 -0.94
N SER A 43 9.88 10.73 -1.58
CA SER A 43 9.54 12.04 -1.00
C SER A 43 8.03 12.21 -0.74
N VAL A 44 7.20 11.64 -1.60
CA VAL A 44 5.74 11.69 -1.47
C VAL A 44 5.27 10.70 -0.40
N ILE A 45 5.89 9.52 -0.34
CA ILE A 45 5.61 8.48 0.67
C ILE A 45 5.94 8.96 2.08
N GLU A 46 6.99 9.76 2.28
CA GLU A 46 7.35 10.26 3.61
C GLU A 46 6.22 11.08 4.27
N ILE A 47 5.42 11.79 3.47
CA ILE A 47 4.24 12.53 3.94
C ILE A 47 3.17 11.54 4.42
N ALA A 48 2.85 10.54 3.60
CA ALA A 48 1.87 9.50 3.94
C ALA A 48 2.32 8.67 5.16
N ASP A 49 3.61 8.38 5.27
CA ASP A 49 4.20 7.66 6.41
C ASP A 49 4.09 8.45 7.71
N SER A 50 4.44 9.74 7.68
CA SER A 50 4.33 10.62 8.86
C SER A 50 2.88 10.73 9.35
N LEU A 51 1.94 10.84 8.40
CA LEU A 51 0.50 10.82 8.69
C LEU A 51 0.09 9.47 9.30
N PHE A 52 0.50 8.37 8.69
CA PHE A 52 0.15 7.04 9.16
C PHE A 52 0.68 6.74 10.57
N HIS A 53 1.90 7.18 10.90
CA HIS A 53 2.41 7.12 12.28
C HIS A 53 1.52 7.87 13.26
N THR A 54 0.97 9.02 12.87
CA THR A 54 0.02 9.77 13.70
C THR A 54 -1.28 8.99 13.91
N ILE A 55 -1.82 8.40 12.84
CA ILE A 55 -3.04 7.57 12.88
C ILE A 55 -2.85 6.36 13.80
N LEU A 56 -1.72 5.64 13.67
CA LEU A 56 -1.38 4.50 14.50
C LEU A 56 -1.28 4.87 15.99
N ASN A 57 -0.67 6.01 16.31
CA ASN A 57 -0.53 6.46 17.69
C ASN A 57 -1.87 6.87 18.32
N ASN A 58 -2.78 7.40 17.51
CA ASN A 58 -4.11 7.83 17.94
C ASN A 58 -5.16 6.72 17.88
N ASP A 59 -4.79 5.48 17.51
CA ASP A 59 -5.70 4.35 17.30
C ASP A 59 -6.90 4.70 16.40
N SER A 60 -6.69 5.59 15.42
CA SER A 60 -7.75 6.17 14.58
C SER A 60 -8.01 5.36 13.32
N TYR A 61 -8.15 4.04 13.47
CA TYR A 61 -8.43 3.10 12.38
C TYR A 61 -9.42 2.01 12.83
N VAL A 62 -10.22 1.48 11.90
CA VAL A 62 -11.22 0.43 12.19
C VAL A 62 -10.73 -0.88 11.61
N PHE A 63 -10.11 -1.74 12.42
CA PHE A 63 -9.64 -3.04 11.94
C PHE A 63 -9.74 -4.13 13.00
N GLU A 64 -10.55 -5.16 12.71
CA GLU A 64 -10.54 -6.43 13.42
C GLU A 64 -9.97 -7.50 12.49
N GLN A 65 -8.88 -8.19 12.86
CA GLN A 65 -8.51 -9.43 12.16
C GLN A 65 -7.44 -10.30 12.85
N ASN A 66 -7.30 -11.50 12.28
CA ASN A 66 -6.72 -12.73 12.82
C ASN A 66 -5.36 -12.59 13.50
N THR A 67 -5.30 -12.98 14.76
CA THR A 67 -4.07 -13.02 15.54
C THR A 67 -3.49 -14.43 15.53
N HIS A 68 -2.19 -14.55 15.27
CA HIS A 68 -1.47 -15.80 15.41
C HIS A 68 -0.97 -15.93 16.84
N ILE A 69 -1.42 -16.97 17.56
CA ILE A 69 -0.91 -17.32 18.88
C ILE A 69 0.11 -18.43 18.70
N VAL A 70 1.39 -18.13 18.93
CA VAL A 70 2.49 -19.11 18.83
C VAL A 70 2.79 -19.72 20.20
N SER A 71 3.06 -21.02 20.23
CA SER A 71 3.34 -21.79 21.46
C SER A 71 4.65 -21.40 22.16
N SER A 72 4.78 -21.75 23.45
CA SER A 72 5.85 -21.32 24.37
C SER A 72 7.21 -22.00 24.20
N ARG A 73 7.42 -22.86 23.20
CA ARG A 73 8.72 -23.51 22.99
C ARG A 73 9.64 -22.66 22.12
N ALA A 74 10.92 -22.63 22.46
CA ALA A 74 11.95 -21.97 21.65
C ALA A 74 11.90 -22.47 20.21
N SER A 75 11.50 -21.60 19.29
CA SER A 75 11.21 -21.96 17.90
C SER A 75 11.17 -20.72 17.01
N MET A 76 11.34 -20.94 15.71
CA MET A 76 11.05 -19.95 14.67
C MET A 76 9.90 -20.49 13.84
N GLU A 77 8.76 -19.84 13.90
CA GLU A 77 7.63 -20.12 13.03
C GLU A 77 7.53 -19.04 11.95
N LYS A 78 7.30 -19.43 10.70
CA LYS A 78 7.20 -18.51 9.56
C LYS A 78 5.75 -18.40 9.12
N PHE A 79 5.34 -17.18 8.82
CA PHE A 79 3.98 -16.84 8.42
C PHE A 79 4.00 -16.07 7.11
N THR A 80 2.94 -16.28 6.35
CA THR A 80 2.61 -15.52 5.14
C THR A 80 1.15 -15.11 5.26
N VAL A 81 0.90 -13.81 5.24
CA VAL A 81 -0.46 -13.24 5.27
C VAL A 81 -0.67 -12.42 4.00
N TYR A 82 -1.87 -12.50 3.45
CA TYR A 82 -2.26 -11.73 2.27
C TYR A 82 -3.35 -10.74 2.66
N VAL A 83 -3.10 -9.45 2.41
CA VAL A 83 -4.04 -8.36 2.71
C VAL A 83 -4.54 -7.81 1.39
N SER A 84 -5.83 -8.00 1.10
CA SER A 84 -6.42 -7.55 -0.17
C SER A 84 -7.13 -6.20 -0.07
N ASN A 85 -7.48 -5.77 1.14
CA ASN A 85 -8.16 -4.51 1.37
C ASN A 85 -7.22 -3.52 2.06
N PRO A 86 -7.15 -2.27 1.61
CA PRO A 86 -6.48 -1.21 2.34
C PRO A 86 -7.10 -1.04 3.74
N LEU A 87 -6.31 -0.54 4.67
CA LEU A 87 -6.75 -0.12 5.99
C LEU A 87 -7.74 1.03 5.83
N PRO A 88 -8.99 0.91 6.31
CA PRO A 88 -9.92 2.03 6.31
C PRO A 88 -9.45 3.12 7.29
N LEU A 89 -9.26 4.34 6.78
CA LEU A 89 -8.94 5.51 7.59
C LEU A 89 -10.20 6.35 7.84
N MET A 90 -10.13 7.21 8.86
CA MET A 90 -11.16 8.24 9.07
C MET A 90 -11.13 9.24 7.90
N PRO A 91 -12.29 9.81 7.50
CA PRO A 91 -12.37 10.69 6.35
C PRO A 91 -11.34 11.82 6.35
N GLU A 92 -11.12 12.50 7.48
CA GLU A 92 -10.18 13.61 7.62
C GLU A 92 -8.71 13.22 7.40
N ASP A 93 -8.36 11.97 7.66
CA ASP A 93 -7.02 11.44 7.44
C ASP A 93 -6.87 10.88 6.02
N GLU A 94 -7.93 10.24 5.51
CA GLU A 94 -8.04 9.80 4.12
C GLU A 94 -7.83 10.98 3.15
N GLN A 95 -8.42 12.14 3.44
CA GLN A 95 -8.26 13.35 2.61
C GLN A 95 -6.79 13.74 2.40
N LYS A 96 -5.92 13.47 3.38
CA LYS A 96 -4.50 13.82 3.34
C LYS A 96 -3.64 12.78 2.60
N MET A 97 -4.21 11.64 2.24
CA MET A 97 -3.54 10.60 1.43
C MET A 97 -3.64 10.87 -0.08
N PHE A 98 -4.46 11.84 -0.50
CA PHE A 98 -4.56 12.23 -1.90
C PHE A 98 -3.47 13.22 -2.31
N PHE A 99 -3.00 13.08 -3.55
CA PHE A 99 -2.02 13.99 -4.13
C PHE A 99 -2.12 14.01 -5.66
N LYS A 100 -1.44 14.97 -6.29
CA LYS A 100 -1.34 15.05 -7.75
C LYS A 100 0.06 14.65 -8.19
N ALA A 101 0.15 13.89 -9.28
CA ALA A 101 1.44 13.49 -9.84
C ALA A 101 1.45 13.45 -11.36
N LYS A 102 2.63 13.64 -11.93
CA LYS A 102 2.98 13.30 -13.30
C LYS A 102 4.10 12.28 -13.28
N PHE A 103 4.10 11.40 -14.26
CA PHE A 103 5.02 10.28 -14.32
C PHE A 103 5.93 10.38 -15.54
N GLY A 104 7.22 10.17 -15.33
CA GLY A 104 8.23 10.01 -16.37
C GLY A 104 8.03 8.70 -17.14
N SER A 105 8.72 8.57 -18.28
CA SER A 105 8.55 7.43 -19.20
C SER A 105 8.85 6.09 -18.54
N GLU A 106 9.85 6.02 -17.66
CA GLU A 106 10.21 4.78 -16.98
C GLU A 106 9.07 4.25 -16.10
N VAL A 107 8.51 5.13 -15.27
CA VAL A 107 7.40 4.79 -14.36
C VAL A 107 6.12 4.49 -15.14
N VAL A 108 5.85 5.27 -16.20
CA VAL A 108 4.72 5.02 -17.11
C VAL A 108 4.82 3.65 -17.76
N ASP A 109 5.99 3.29 -18.29
CA ASP A 109 6.20 2.01 -18.94
C ASP A 109 6.01 0.87 -17.94
N LEU A 110 6.60 0.98 -16.74
CA LEU A 110 6.46 0.00 -15.66
C LEU A 110 4.99 -0.25 -15.28
N ILE A 111 4.21 0.81 -15.05
CA ILE A 111 2.80 0.70 -14.65
C ILE A 111 1.92 0.20 -15.81
N ASN A 112 2.28 0.54 -17.06
CA ASN A 112 1.51 0.16 -18.24
C ASN A 112 1.76 -1.27 -18.74
N GLN A 113 2.78 -1.98 -18.26
CA GLN A 113 3.13 -3.34 -18.73
C GLN A 113 1.93 -4.30 -18.73
N HIS A 114 1.01 -4.12 -17.78
CA HIS A 114 -0.17 -4.97 -17.61
C HIS A 114 -1.50 -4.24 -17.81
N SER A 115 -1.48 -3.09 -18.48
CA SER A 115 -2.67 -2.26 -18.71
C SER A 115 -3.25 -2.44 -20.12
N THR A 116 -4.56 -2.60 -20.19
CA THR A 116 -5.32 -2.51 -21.44
C THR A 116 -5.26 -1.08 -21.99
N LYS A 117 -5.33 -0.92 -23.32
CA LYS A 117 -5.04 0.33 -24.03
C LYS A 117 -5.80 1.54 -23.48
N ASP A 118 -7.08 1.36 -23.13
CA ASP A 118 -7.95 2.45 -22.68
C ASP A 118 -7.62 2.94 -21.27
N TYR A 119 -6.93 2.12 -20.48
CA TYR A 119 -6.61 2.40 -19.08
C TYR A 119 -5.13 2.75 -18.87
N LYS A 120 -4.36 2.96 -19.96
CA LYS A 120 -2.95 3.32 -19.85
C LYS A 120 -2.77 4.76 -19.34
N ILE A 121 -1.75 4.95 -18.52
CA ILE A 121 -1.24 6.28 -18.17
C ILE A 121 -0.24 6.76 -19.22
N SER A 122 0.08 8.05 -19.22
CA SER A 122 0.94 8.69 -20.21
C SER A 122 1.79 9.78 -19.58
N THR A 123 2.99 9.95 -20.12
CA THR A 123 3.92 11.01 -19.70
C THR A 123 3.31 12.40 -19.91
N GLY A 124 3.69 13.36 -19.06
CA GLY A 124 3.25 14.76 -19.15
C GLY A 124 1.77 15.01 -18.83
N THR A 125 1.01 13.97 -18.50
CA THR A 125 -0.38 14.08 -18.01
C THR A 125 -0.37 14.10 -16.50
N THR A 126 -1.12 15.03 -15.90
CA THR A 126 -1.33 15.06 -14.45
C THR A 126 -2.44 14.08 -14.06
N TYR A 127 -2.20 13.35 -12.99
CA TYR A 127 -3.12 12.38 -12.42
C TYR A 127 -3.46 12.72 -10.98
N LEU A 128 -4.69 12.41 -10.59
CA LEU A 128 -5.09 12.32 -9.20
C LEU A 128 -4.68 10.94 -8.68
N CYS A 129 -3.96 10.94 -7.56
CA CYS A 129 -3.42 9.75 -6.92
C CYS A 129 -3.85 9.67 -5.46
N HIS A 130 -3.81 8.45 -4.92
CA HIS A 130 -4.10 8.13 -3.53
C HIS A 130 -3.07 7.13 -3.00
N TRP A 131 -2.75 7.19 -1.70
CA TRP A 131 -1.97 6.17 -1.00
C TRP A 131 -2.88 5.24 -0.21
N ASP A 132 -3.02 4.01 -0.70
CA ASP A 132 -3.65 2.92 0.04
C ASP A 132 -2.66 2.37 1.08
N VAL A 133 -3.06 2.32 2.36
CA VAL A 133 -2.26 1.69 3.41
C VAL A 133 -2.58 0.21 3.49
N MET A 134 -1.61 -0.66 3.20
CA MET A 134 -1.73 -2.10 3.41
C MET A 134 -1.13 -2.43 4.77
N MET A 135 -1.88 -3.06 5.67
CA MET A 135 -1.43 -3.33 7.03
C MET A 135 -1.83 -4.72 7.51
N HIS A 136 -0.92 -5.34 8.29
CA HIS A 136 -1.16 -6.51 9.11
C HIS A 136 -0.55 -6.27 10.49
N TYR A 137 -1.10 -6.86 11.56
CA TYR A 137 -0.49 -6.78 12.89
C TYR A 137 -0.35 -8.14 13.55
N VAL A 138 0.61 -8.24 14.46
CA VAL A 138 0.96 -9.46 15.17
C VAL A 138 1.07 -9.17 16.66
N ASN A 139 0.32 -9.92 17.46
CA ASN A 139 0.49 -9.92 18.91
C ASN A 139 1.67 -10.82 19.29
N LEU A 140 2.65 -10.23 19.97
CA LEU A 140 3.81 -10.93 20.49
C LEU A 140 3.71 -11.02 22.01
N SER A 141 3.82 -12.23 22.53
CA SER A 141 4.04 -12.50 23.95
C SER A 141 5.37 -11.90 24.41
N SER A 142 5.56 -11.76 25.72
CA SER A 142 6.77 -11.16 26.31
C SER A 142 8.09 -11.88 25.95
N ASN A 143 8.03 -13.18 25.61
CA ASN A 143 9.17 -13.97 25.15
C ASN A 143 9.29 -14.10 23.62
N GLN A 144 8.43 -13.41 22.86
CA GLN A 144 8.38 -13.47 21.40
C GLN A 144 8.97 -12.22 20.76
N ASN A 145 9.62 -12.38 19.60
CA ASN A 145 10.14 -11.28 18.78
C ASN A 145 9.80 -11.50 17.31
N LEU A 146 9.72 -10.42 16.54
CA LEU A 146 9.56 -10.51 15.09
C LEU A 146 10.85 -11.02 14.44
N GLY A 147 10.72 -12.09 13.66
CA GLY A 147 11.79 -12.78 12.96
C GLY A 147 11.98 -12.28 11.53
N VAL A 148 13.24 -12.32 11.08
CA VAL A 148 13.63 -11.89 9.75
C VAL A 148 13.48 -13.06 8.72
N THR A 149 12.34 -13.17 8.00
CA THR A 149 12.07 -13.93 6.74
C THR A 149 12.12 -13.12 5.40
N ASN A 150 12.74 -13.64 4.33
CA ASN A 150 12.75 -12.96 3.02
C ASN A 150 11.34 -12.82 2.43
N SER A 151 11.05 -11.70 1.76
CA SER A 151 9.77 -11.47 1.09
C SER A 151 9.94 -10.88 -0.32
N PRO A 152 10.23 -11.72 -1.33
CA PRO A 152 10.58 -11.26 -2.67
C PRO A 152 9.38 -10.68 -3.45
N LYS A 153 8.15 -10.86 -2.97
CA LYS A 153 6.92 -10.36 -3.59
C LYS A 153 6.21 -9.26 -2.78
N CYS A 154 6.83 -8.79 -1.68
CA CYS A 154 6.35 -7.60 -0.99
C CYS A 154 6.59 -6.36 -1.83
N ALA A 155 5.61 -5.49 -1.83
CA ALA A 155 5.43 -4.52 -2.87
C ALA A 155 5.78 -3.10 -2.37
N LEU A 156 6.99 -2.64 -2.68
CA LEU A 156 7.38 -1.30 -3.16
C LEU A 156 8.88 -1.38 -3.39
N HIS A 157 9.31 -1.06 -4.60
CA HIS A 157 10.58 -1.52 -5.16
C HIS A 157 11.67 -0.43 -5.00
N PRO A 158 12.59 -0.43 -4.02
CA PRO A 158 13.66 0.57 -3.97
C PRO A 158 14.72 0.43 -5.07
N ASP A 159 15.30 1.56 -5.46
CA ASP A 159 16.23 1.70 -6.58
C ASP A 159 17.67 1.19 -6.30
N THR A 160 17.98 0.75 -5.08
CA THR A 160 19.32 0.16 -4.81
C THR A 160 19.27 -1.09 -3.92
N LYS A 161 20.19 -2.03 -4.17
CA LYS A 161 20.41 -3.25 -3.36
C LYS A 161 20.59 -2.98 -1.87
N SER A 162 21.03 -1.77 -1.47
CA SER A 162 21.26 -1.38 -0.08
C SER A 162 20.04 -0.75 0.61
N SER A 163 19.11 -0.14 -0.14
CA SER A 163 17.89 0.46 0.45
C SER A 163 16.86 -0.60 0.87
N TYR A 164 17.06 -1.86 0.45
CA TYR A 164 16.20 -3.03 0.63
C TYR A 164 16.43 -3.86 1.90
N LEU A 165 17.36 -3.47 2.78
CA LEU A 165 17.96 -4.46 3.68
C LEU A 165 17.00 -5.14 4.67
N LYS A 166 15.74 -4.70 4.84
CA LYS A 166 14.70 -5.49 5.54
C LYS A 166 13.27 -5.29 4.99
N ARG A 167 12.95 -5.96 3.87
CA ARG A 167 11.59 -6.25 3.33
C ARG A 167 10.72 -5.06 2.91
N GLY A 168 9.90 -5.27 1.89
CA GLY A 168 9.00 -4.25 1.32
C GLY A 168 7.88 -3.74 2.23
N TYR A 169 7.95 -3.95 3.55
CA TYR A 169 7.03 -3.39 4.53
C TYR A 169 7.80 -2.82 5.71
N LYS A 170 7.30 -1.72 6.27
CA LYS A 170 7.78 -1.10 7.50
C LYS A 170 7.20 -1.82 8.71
N THR A 171 7.83 -1.64 9.87
CA THR A 171 7.38 -2.24 11.13
C THR A 171 7.34 -1.24 12.25
N GLU A 172 6.25 -1.21 13.00
CA GLU A 172 6.09 -0.40 14.20
C GLU A 172 5.71 -1.25 15.41
N LYS A 173 6.22 -0.91 16.59
CA LYS A 173 5.99 -1.67 17.83
C LYS A 173 5.23 -0.83 18.84
N LYS A 174 4.08 -1.32 19.30
CA LYS A 174 3.34 -0.75 20.44
C LYS A 174 3.38 -1.71 21.62
N LEU A 175 3.97 -1.28 22.72
CA LEU A 175 3.97 -2.02 23.98
C LEU A 175 2.60 -1.90 24.64
N GLN A 176 2.08 -3.03 25.12
CA GLN A 176 0.84 -3.08 25.89
C GLN A 176 1.14 -3.08 27.40
N ASN A 177 0.14 -2.70 28.19
CA ASN A 177 0.25 -2.62 29.65
C ASN A 177 0.51 -3.98 30.32
N ASP A 178 0.15 -5.08 29.67
CA ASP A 178 0.33 -6.45 30.17
C ASP A 178 1.72 -7.05 29.82
N GLY A 179 2.61 -6.25 29.24
CA GLY A 179 3.95 -6.68 28.82
C GLY A 179 3.97 -7.42 27.48
N THR A 180 2.82 -7.59 26.82
CA THR A 180 2.77 -8.01 25.41
C THR A 180 3.10 -6.83 24.50
N SER A 181 3.29 -7.11 23.21
CA SER A 181 3.46 -6.05 22.22
C SER A 181 2.72 -6.36 20.94
N ILE A 182 2.18 -5.31 20.32
CA ILE A 182 1.66 -5.36 18.96
C ILE A 182 2.78 -4.93 18.02
N MET A 183 3.08 -5.76 17.04
CA MET A 183 3.90 -5.39 15.90
C MET A 183 3.00 -5.10 14.71
N TYR A 184 2.98 -3.87 14.24
CA TYR A 184 2.37 -3.49 12.98
C TYR A 184 3.36 -3.71 11.85
N LEU A 185 2.91 -4.32 10.77
CA LEU A 185 3.62 -4.51 9.51
C LEU A 185 2.80 -3.78 8.45
N TYR A 186 3.38 -2.80 7.77
CA TYR A 186 2.61 -1.99 6.83
C TYR A 186 3.42 -1.54 5.63
N SER A 187 2.71 -1.21 4.56
CA SER A 187 3.29 -0.64 3.34
C SER A 187 2.26 0.22 2.63
N PHE A 188 2.71 0.93 1.60
CA PHE A 188 1.88 1.83 0.81
C PHE A 188 1.70 1.28 -0.60
N GLN A 189 0.51 1.44 -1.14
CA GLN A 189 0.19 1.15 -2.52
C GLN A 189 -0.35 2.42 -3.17
N LEU A 190 0.25 2.80 -4.28
CA LEU A 190 -0.20 3.92 -5.09
C LEU A 190 -1.45 3.50 -5.86
N ASP A 191 -2.55 4.23 -5.72
CA ASP A 191 -3.69 4.16 -6.64
C ASP A 191 -3.69 5.41 -7.55
N ILE A 192 -3.47 5.20 -8.85
CA ILE A 192 -3.61 6.26 -9.85
C ILE A 192 -5.04 6.22 -10.37
N MET A 193 -5.82 7.17 -9.89
CA MET A 193 -7.27 7.08 -9.93
C MET A 193 -7.84 7.55 -11.26
N ARG A 194 -7.46 8.74 -11.72
CA ARG A 194 -7.96 9.37 -12.95
C ARG A 194 -7.06 10.51 -13.40
N LYS A 195 -7.27 10.96 -14.64
CA LYS A 195 -6.59 12.15 -15.16
C LYS A 195 -7.15 13.39 -14.48
N ASP A 196 -6.27 14.28 -14.05
CA ASP A 196 -6.64 15.59 -13.50
C ASP A 196 -6.91 16.56 -14.65
N THR A 197 -8.18 16.67 -15.04
CA THR A 197 -8.62 17.58 -16.10
C THR A 197 -9.98 18.18 -15.75
N ASN A 198 -10.30 19.34 -16.33
CA ASN A 198 -11.59 20.01 -16.12
C ASN A 198 -12.80 19.23 -16.65
N LYS A 199 -12.60 18.09 -17.33
CA LYS A 199 -13.65 17.23 -17.84
C LYS A 199 -13.65 15.90 -17.09
N PRO A 200 -14.82 15.29 -16.84
CA PRO A 200 -14.88 13.93 -16.31
C PRO A 200 -14.07 12.98 -17.19
N THR A 201 -13.21 12.18 -16.58
CA THR A 201 -12.44 11.14 -17.25
C THR A 201 -12.80 9.77 -16.69
N ILE A 202 -12.44 8.71 -17.43
CA ILE A 202 -12.62 7.35 -16.95
C ILE A 202 -11.85 7.13 -15.64
N VAL A 203 -12.42 6.32 -14.76
CA VAL A 203 -11.68 5.80 -13.60
C VAL A 203 -10.64 4.79 -14.11
N LEU A 204 -9.38 5.04 -13.80
CA LEU A 204 -8.25 4.20 -14.13
C LEU A 204 -7.98 3.14 -13.04
N SER A 205 -8.06 3.56 -11.77
CA SER A 205 -7.70 2.82 -10.55
C SER A 205 -6.49 1.90 -10.75
N LYS A 206 -5.36 2.49 -11.19
CA LYS A 206 -4.12 1.76 -11.43
C LYS A 206 -3.32 1.66 -10.15
N LYS A 207 -3.33 0.45 -9.59
CA LYS A 207 -2.60 0.13 -8.38
C LYS A 207 -1.15 -0.24 -8.69
N TYR A 208 -0.22 0.43 -8.05
CA TYR A 208 1.21 0.13 -8.09
C TYR A 208 1.80 0.11 -6.69
N PRO A 209 2.64 -0.87 -6.36
CA PRO A 209 2.81 -2.14 -7.07
C PRO A 209 1.53 -2.98 -7.04
N ARG A 210 1.34 -3.88 -8.00
CA ARG A 210 0.06 -4.57 -8.23
C ARG A 210 -0.17 -5.72 -7.24
N LEU A 211 -1.37 -5.84 -6.68
CA LEU A 211 -1.74 -6.95 -5.78
C LEU A 211 -1.79 -8.32 -6.49
N LEU A 212 -1.92 -8.32 -7.82
CA LEU A 212 -2.18 -9.51 -8.64
C LEU A 212 -0.92 -10.32 -9.00
N ASP A 213 0.27 -9.88 -8.57
CA ASP A 213 1.50 -10.69 -8.68
C ASP A 213 1.60 -11.75 -7.55
N SER A 214 0.64 -11.72 -6.63
CA SER A 214 0.45 -12.67 -5.54
C SER A 214 -0.60 -13.73 -5.90
N PRO A 215 -0.39 -15.02 -5.55
CA PRO A 215 -1.35 -16.09 -5.83
C PRO A 215 -2.72 -15.92 -5.14
N TYR A 216 -2.87 -14.97 -4.22
CA TYR A 216 -4.09 -14.71 -3.47
C TYR A 216 -4.64 -13.29 -3.62
N ASN A 217 -4.25 -12.57 -4.69
CA ASN A 217 -4.76 -11.22 -5.00
C ASN A 217 -4.70 -10.25 -3.81
N GLY A 218 -3.53 -10.17 -3.17
CA GLY A 218 -3.34 -9.37 -1.96
C GLY A 218 -1.88 -9.09 -1.68
N TYR A 219 -1.64 -8.03 -0.91
CA TYR A 219 -0.34 -7.61 -0.46
C TYR A 219 0.22 -8.67 0.49
N GLU A 220 1.35 -9.26 0.14
CA GLU A 220 1.98 -10.33 0.90
C GLU A 220 2.76 -9.75 2.08
N PHE A 221 2.58 -10.29 3.28
CA PHE A 221 3.37 -10.03 4.48
C PHE A 221 4.02 -11.33 4.95
N ASN A 222 5.31 -11.51 4.63
CA ASN A 222 6.09 -12.65 5.10
C ASN A 222 6.91 -12.28 6.34
N TYR A 223 6.60 -12.88 7.49
CA TYR A 223 7.30 -12.63 8.75
C TYR A 223 7.59 -13.93 9.51
N GLY A 224 8.53 -13.87 10.46
CA GLY A 224 8.75 -14.94 11.43
C GLY A 224 8.34 -14.52 12.83
N ILE A 225 8.03 -15.48 13.70
CA ILE A 225 7.94 -15.26 15.14
C ILE A 225 9.01 -16.12 15.81
N LEU A 226 9.92 -15.45 16.52
CA LEU A 226 10.98 -16.03 17.32
C LEU A 226 10.51 -16.14 18.77
N THR A 227 10.23 -17.35 19.24
CA THR A 227 9.98 -17.62 20.66
C THR A 227 11.31 -17.94 21.35
N ARG A 228 11.59 -17.28 22.47
CA ARG A 228 12.73 -17.58 23.36
C ARG A 228 12.28 -18.38 24.58
#